data_AF-T1BVZ6-F1
#
_entry.id   AF-T1BVZ6-F1
#
_cell.length_a   1.000
_cell.length_b   1.000
_cell.length_c   1.000
_cell.angle_alpha   90.00
_cell.angle_beta   90.00
_cell.angle_gamma   90.00
#
_symmetry.space_group_name_H-M   'P 1'
#
loop_
_entity.id
_entity.type
_entity.pdbx_description
1 polymer ?
#
loop_
_entity_poly.entity_id
_entity_poly.type
_entity_poly.pdbx_seq_one_letter_code
_entity_poly.pdbx_strand_id
1 'polypeptide(L)'
;DWPVETNFHEAKAFCNWLARQSGQPVRLPSEDEWHALRQLAGVADGPQPQPAPANIELDHWASPCPVTRFAQGPFCDLIGNVWQWLETPTYPFPGFAVHPFYDDFTTPTFDGRHNLIKGGSWISCGNQALPVSRYAFRRHFFQHAGFRYVVSHARTQLPESQYETDRLVAEYCEFHFGERYFDVPNFPRALAELCIAALGGQPARRALDLGCASGRSSFELARHFEHVTGIDFSARFISVCTRMAEQGRLRYTLVEEGELVTYRERTLAELGLAEVVHKVDFFQGDACNLKPHFSGYDLILAANLIDRLYSPAQFLKQVHERINPGGLLVIASPYTWLAEHTRREEWIGGFSKDGENYTTLDGLQDMLGAHFDRVGAPRELPFVIRETRRKFQHSLSEVSVWRRR
;
A
#
# COMPACT_ATOMS: atom_id res chain seq x y z
N ASP A 1 19.47 24.19 34.27
CA ASP A 1 19.42 22.74 33.94
C ASP A 1 18.00 22.19 34.06
N TRP A 2 16.99 22.96 33.63
CA TRP A 2 15.59 22.54 33.61
C TRP A 2 15.23 22.01 32.22
N PRO A 3 14.24 21.12 32.09
CA PRO A 3 13.79 20.68 30.77
C PRO A 3 13.23 21.88 30.00
N VAL A 4 13.45 21.87 28.69
CA VAL A 4 12.80 22.81 27.78
C VAL A 4 11.54 22.16 27.24
N GLU A 5 10.40 22.84 27.36
CA GLU A 5 9.16 22.42 26.74
C GLU A 5 9.08 23.02 25.33
N THR A 6 8.87 22.16 24.34
CA THR A 6 8.89 22.50 22.92
C THR A 6 7.82 21.71 22.19
N ASN A 7 7.33 22.24 21.07
CA ASN A 7 6.65 21.38 20.10
C ASN A 7 7.68 20.56 19.29
N PHE A 8 7.21 19.59 18.49
CA PHE A 8 8.09 18.73 17.70
C PHE A 8 8.93 19.51 16.69
N HIS A 9 8.36 20.55 16.06
CA HIS A 9 9.05 21.32 15.03
C HIS A 9 10.23 22.10 15.61
N GLU A 10 10.09 22.67 16.80
CA GLU A 10 11.15 23.35 17.54
C GLU A 10 12.27 22.38 17.95
N ALA A 11 11.91 21.23 18.53
CA ALA A 11 12.84 20.18 18.89
C ALA A 11 13.65 19.69 17.67
N LYS A 12 12.96 19.47 16.54
CA LYS A 12 13.58 19.07 15.28
C LYS A 12 14.45 20.19 14.69
N ALA A 13 14.02 21.45 14.77
CA ALA A 13 14.79 22.60 14.31
C ALA A 13 16.10 22.75 15.10
N PHE A 14 16.07 22.56 16.43
CA PHE A 14 17.26 22.53 17.26
C PHE A 14 18.23 21.43 16.83
N CYS A 15 17.74 20.20 16.64
CA CYS A 15 18.59 19.09 16.17
C CYS A 15 19.24 19.40 14.81
N ASN A 16 18.46 19.95 13.87
CA ASN A 16 18.97 20.33 12.55
C ASN A 16 20.02 21.45 12.64
N TRP A 17 19.81 22.43 13.51
CA TRP A 17 20.79 23.49 13.78
C TRP A 17 22.08 22.90 14.37
N LEU A 18 21.97 22.04 15.40
CA LEU A 18 23.12 21.43 16.04
C LEU A 18 23.89 20.52 15.09
N ALA A 19 23.21 19.79 14.21
CA ALA A 19 23.84 19.00 13.15
C ALA A 19 24.69 19.89 12.22
N ARG A 20 24.16 21.05 11.81
CA ARG A 20 24.90 22.00 10.96
C ARG A 20 26.11 22.62 11.68
N GLN A 21 25.97 22.95 12.96
CA GLN A 21 27.05 23.56 13.74
C GLN A 21 28.16 22.56 14.07
N SER A 22 27.81 21.32 14.41
CA SER A 22 28.77 20.29 14.83
C SER A 22 29.34 19.46 13.67
N GLY A 23 28.69 19.46 12.50
CA GLY A 23 28.99 18.53 11.41
C GLY A 23 28.62 17.07 11.70
N GLN A 24 28.00 16.80 12.85
CA GLN A 24 27.59 15.46 13.28
C GLN A 24 26.13 15.18 12.89
N PRO A 25 25.74 13.90 12.68
CA PRO A 25 24.37 13.54 12.34
C PRO A 25 23.44 13.58 13.59
N VAL A 26 23.08 14.80 14.01
CA VAL A 26 22.20 15.03 15.16
C VAL A 26 20.73 14.94 14.76
N ARG A 27 19.92 14.18 15.51
CA ARG A 27 18.47 14.06 15.31
C ARG A 27 17.72 13.71 16.59
N LEU A 28 16.39 13.73 16.52
CA LEU A 28 15.55 13.14 17.55
C LEU A 28 15.68 11.60 17.51
N PRO A 29 15.53 10.90 18.65
CA PRO A 29 15.55 9.44 18.67
C PRO A 29 14.36 8.85 17.93
N SER A 30 14.51 7.64 17.39
CA SER A 30 13.38 6.81 17.00
C SER A 30 12.71 6.16 18.23
N GLU A 31 11.52 5.58 18.04
CA GLU A 31 10.86 4.73 19.04
C GLU A 31 11.78 3.58 19.48
N ASP A 32 12.43 2.90 18.54
CA ASP A 32 13.32 1.79 18.83
C ASP A 32 14.54 2.23 19.65
N GLU A 33 15.13 3.38 19.32
CA GLU A 33 16.25 3.94 20.08
C GLU A 33 15.82 4.37 21.48
N TRP A 34 14.63 4.95 21.63
CA TRP A 34 14.10 5.27 22.94
C TRP A 34 13.91 4.00 23.79
N HIS A 35 13.38 2.93 23.20
CA HIS A 35 13.26 1.64 23.87
C HIS A 35 14.63 1.04 24.24
N ALA A 36 15.63 1.16 23.37
CA ALA A 36 17.00 0.74 23.66
C ALA A 36 17.63 1.54 24.81
N LEU A 37 17.45 2.86 24.84
CA LEU A 37 17.88 3.72 25.95
C LEU A 37 17.23 3.28 27.27
N ARG A 38 15.93 2.97 27.23
CA ARG A 38 15.16 2.53 28.41
C ARG A 38 15.64 1.18 28.93
N GLN A 39 15.90 0.23 28.03
CA GLN A 39 16.49 -1.06 28.41
C GLN A 39 17.87 -0.89 29.03
N LEU A 40 18.74 -0.06 28.43
CA LEU A 40 20.07 0.23 28.96
C LEU A 40 20.02 0.93 30.34
N ALA A 41 19.01 1.76 30.57
CA ALA A 41 18.78 2.44 31.85
C ALA A 41 18.23 1.51 32.95
N GLY A 42 17.77 0.31 32.61
CA GLY A 42 17.14 -0.61 33.55
C GLY A 42 15.75 -0.15 34.05
N VAL A 43 15.08 0.75 33.33
CA VAL A 43 13.74 1.23 33.69
C VAL A 43 12.71 0.14 33.33
N ALA A 44 11.86 -0.31 34.24
CA ALA A 44 10.88 -1.38 33.99
C ALA A 44 9.72 -0.94 33.05
N ASP A 45 9.03 -1.88 32.40
CA ASP A 45 7.93 -1.58 31.47
C ASP A 45 6.61 -1.24 32.19
N GLY A 46 6.46 -1.80 33.39
CA GLY A 46 5.28 -1.62 34.23
C GLY A 46 5.32 -0.35 35.07
N PRO A 47 4.38 -0.23 36.03
CA PRO A 47 4.36 0.85 37.00
C PRO A 47 5.71 0.95 37.72
N GLN A 48 6.14 2.19 37.96
CA GLN A 48 7.36 2.44 38.74
C GLN A 48 7.05 2.28 40.23
N PRO A 49 8.06 1.97 41.08
CA PRO A 49 7.87 1.97 42.53
C PRO A 49 7.44 3.36 42.99
N GLN A 50 6.67 3.47 44.07
CA GLN A 50 6.26 4.76 44.64
C GLN A 50 7.04 5.07 45.93
N PRO A 51 7.69 6.24 46.06
CA PRO A 51 7.82 7.27 45.02
C PRO A 51 8.79 6.84 43.90
N ALA A 52 8.46 7.19 42.66
CA ALA A 52 9.25 6.83 41.49
C ALA A 52 10.64 7.47 41.52
N PRO A 53 11.70 6.81 41.00
CA PRO A 53 12.98 7.46 40.76
C PRO A 53 12.93 8.39 39.52
N ALA A 54 11.87 9.19 39.43
CA ALA A 54 11.53 10.09 38.34
C ALA A 54 10.46 11.09 38.82
N ASN A 55 10.39 12.27 38.20
CA ASN A 55 9.30 13.21 38.47
C ASN A 55 8.07 12.82 37.62
N ILE A 56 7.26 11.87 38.08
CA ILE A 56 6.12 11.30 37.35
C ILE A 56 5.02 10.93 38.36
N GLU A 57 3.78 10.73 37.90
CA GLU A 57 2.63 10.41 38.77
C GLU A 57 2.35 11.43 39.89
N LEU A 58 2.88 12.65 39.80
CA LEU A 58 2.87 13.66 40.87
C LEU A 58 3.55 13.17 42.18
N ASP A 59 4.43 12.16 42.11
CA ASP A 59 5.07 11.56 43.29
C ASP A 59 5.96 12.55 44.07
N HIS A 60 6.49 13.57 43.39
CA HIS A 60 7.42 14.54 43.99
C HIS A 60 6.92 15.98 43.87
N TRP A 61 6.60 16.42 42.64
CA TRP A 61 6.22 17.82 42.38
C TRP A 61 5.12 17.95 41.33
N ALA A 62 4.35 19.04 41.45
CA ALA A 62 3.37 19.48 40.45
C ALA A 62 3.96 20.47 39.43
N SER A 63 5.23 20.25 39.07
CA SER A 63 5.98 21.03 38.09
C SER A 63 7.17 20.21 37.61
N PRO A 64 7.88 20.64 36.54
CA PRO A 64 9.18 20.09 36.22
C PRO A 64 10.19 20.21 37.38
N CYS A 65 11.34 19.55 37.26
CA CYS A 65 12.50 19.68 38.13
C CYS A 65 13.80 19.70 37.29
N PRO A 66 14.98 20.01 37.86
CA PRO A 66 16.24 19.92 37.14
C PRO A 66 16.44 18.53 36.51
N VAL A 67 16.88 18.48 35.24
CA VAL A 67 17.05 17.24 34.46
C VAL A 67 18.15 16.33 35.03
N THR A 68 18.97 16.85 35.94
CA THR A 68 20.04 16.14 36.63
C THR A 68 19.57 15.47 37.92
N ARG A 69 18.32 15.67 38.34
CA ARG A 69 17.82 15.27 39.66
C ARG A 69 17.72 13.76 39.85
N PHE A 70 17.24 13.03 38.85
CA PHE A 70 16.99 11.60 38.93
C PHE A 70 17.87 10.85 37.92
N ALA A 71 18.88 10.14 38.44
CA ALA A 71 19.67 9.22 37.65
C ALA A 71 18.89 7.92 37.37
N GLN A 72 18.91 7.48 36.12
CA GLN A 72 18.24 6.32 35.57
C GLN A 72 19.26 5.55 34.72
N GLY A 73 20.00 4.65 35.37
CA GLY A 73 21.17 3.99 34.79
C GLY A 73 22.24 5.01 34.38
N PRO A 74 22.73 5.01 33.13
CA PRO A 74 23.74 5.96 32.66
C PRO A 74 23.15 7.33 32.25
N PHE A 75 21.84 7.50 32.35
CA PHE A 75 21.13 8.72 31.93
C PHE A 75 20.48 9.40 33.12
N CYS A 76 20.00 10.62 32.90
CA CYS A 76 18.97 11.21 33.74
C CYS A 76 17.72 11.48 32.89
N ASP A 77 16.58 11.59 33.56
CA ASP A 77 15.35 12.12 32.97
C ASP A 77 14.87 11.37 31.71
N LEU A 78 15.04 10.04 31.68
CA LEU A 78 14.58 9.20 30.56
C LEU A 78 13.07 8.95 30.62
N ILE A 79 12.53 8.84 31.82
CA ILE A 79 11.10 8.90 32.11
C ILE A 79 10.81 10.02 33.12
N GLY A 80 9.59 10.56 33.07
CA GLY A 80 9.12 11.65 33.90
C GLY A 80 9.60 13.02 33.44
N ASN A 81 9.29 14.01 34.26
CA ASN A 81 9.55 15.43 34.07
C ASN A 81 8.78 15.98 32.87
N VAL A 82 9.23 15.70 31.64
CA VAL A 82 8.50 16.03 30.41
C VAL A 82 8.46 14.81 29.48
N TRP A 83 7.37 14.69 28.74
CA TRP A 83 7.30 13.79 27.60
C TRP A 83 8.45 14.07 26.62
N GLN A 84 8.91 13.06 25.89
CA GLN A 84 10.00 13.23 24.93
C GLN A 84 9.52 13.01 23.50
N TRP A 85 9.70 14.01 22.65
CA TRP A 85 9.44 13.92 21.22
C TRP A 85 10.37 12.93 20.52
N LEU A 86 9.78 12.03 19.73
CA LEU A 86 10.50 11.08 18.89
C LEU A 86 10.29 11.37 17.41
N GLU A 87 11.27 11.00 16.59
CA GLU A 87 11.22 11.13 15.12
C GLU A 87 10.17 10.21 14.50
N THR A 88 9.88 9.09 15.15
CA THR A 88 8.89 8.07 14.72
C THR A 88 7.47 8.64 14.76
N PRO A 89 6.77 8.74 13.60
CA PRO A 89 5.33 8.94 13.56
C PRO A 89 4.63 7.77 14.25
N THR A 90 3.43 7.97 14.76
CA THR A 90 2.62 6.83 15.22
C THR A 90 2.23 5.93 14.05
N TYR A 91 2.20 4.63 14.27
CA TYR A 91 1.91 3.62 13.27
C TYR A 91 1.36 2.34 13.93
N PRO A 92 0.52 1.57 13.21
CA PRO A 92 -0.01 0.33 13.73
C PRO A 92 1.05 -0.78 13.67
N PHE A 93 1.14 -1.53 14.76
CA PHE A 93 1.89 -2.78 14.79
C PHE A 93 1.22 -3.87 13.92
N PRO A 94 1.97 -4.89 13.48
CA PRO A 94 1.39 -6.04 12.79
C PRO A 94 0.23 -6.65 13.58
N GLY A 95 -0.88 -6.94 12.89
CA GLY A 95 -2.09 -7.48 13.53
C GLY A 95 -2.90 -6.47 14.36
N PHE A 96 -2.60 -5.16 14.27
CA PHE A 96 -3.42 -4.14 14.91
C PHE A 96 -4.87 -4.25 14.46
N ALA A 97 -5.78 -4.27 15.44
CA ALA A 97 -7.21 -4.23 15.23
C ALA A 97 -7.81 -3.07 16.03
N VAL A 98 -8.77 -2.38 15.41
CA VAL A 98 -9.51 -1.30 16.06
C VAL A 98 -10.39 -1.86 17.16
N HIS A 99 -10.32 -1.27 18.35
CA HIS A 99 -11.18 -1.68 19.45
C HIS A 99 -12.62 -1.22 19.18
N PRO A 100 -13.65 -2.08 19.35
CA PRO A 100 -15.04 -1.75 18.97
C PRO A 100 -15.63 -0.50 19.65
N PHE A 101 -15.14 -0.14 20.84
CA PHE A 101 -15.61 1.03 21.60
C PHE A 101 -14.68 2.25 21.54
N TYR A 102 -13.54 2.15 20.85
CA TYR A 102 -12.55 3.22 20.71
C TYR A 102 -12.07 3.26 19.25
N ASP A 103 -13.02 3.40 18.34
CA ASP A 103 -12.79 3.28 16.90
C ASP A 103 -12.16 4.51 16.26
N ASP A 104 -12.17 5.64 16.96
CA ASP A 104 -11.61 6.93 16.56
C ASP A 104 -10.43 7.40 17.44
N PHE A 105 -9.97 6.59 18.40
CA PHE A 105 -8.93 7.03 19.33
C PHE A 105 -7.54 7.04 18.69
N THR A 106 -7.06 5.87 18.22
CA THR A 106 -5.69 5.73 17.69
C THR A 106 -5.65 5.84 16.17
N THR A 107 -6.67 5.33 15.47
CA THR A 107 -6.65 5.23 14.01
C THR A 107 -6.54 6.57 13.27
N PRO A 108 -7.14 7.70 13.72
CA PRO A 108 -6.96 8.97 13.02
C PRO A 108 -5.54 9.52 13.16
N THR A 109 -4.75 8.96 14.07
CA THR A 109 -3.37 9.38 14.30
C THR A 109 -2.37 8.74 13.35
N PHE A 110 -2.76 7.64 12.68
CA PHE A 110 -1.98 6.92 11.65
C PHE A 110 -1.89 7.66 10.30
N ASP A 111 -1.76 8.98 10.35
CA ASP A 111 -1.82 9.88 9.21
C ASP A 111 -0.45 10.45 8.81
N GLY A 112 0.63 9.97 9.45
CA GLY A 112 2.00 10.46 9.25
C GLY A 112 2.23 11.90 9.71
N ARG A 113 1.24 12.51 10.37
CA ARG A 113 1.27 13.90 10.87
C ARG A 113 1.24 13.98 12.40
N HIS A 114 1.15 12.85 13.09
CA HIS A 114 1.36 12.74 14.53
C HIS A 114 2.66 11.99 14.83
N ASN A 115 3.44 12.54 15.75
CA ASN A 115 4.68 11.92 16.22
C ASN A 115 4.49 11.34 17.62
N LEU A 116 5.21 10.26 17.90
CA LEU A 116 5.18 9.64 19.20
C LEU A 116 5.88 10.53 20.23
N ILE A 117 5.28 10.59 21.41
CA ILE A 117 5.90 11.07 22.63
C ILE A 117 5.99 9.92 23.63
N LYS A 118 7.12 9.83 24.34
CA LYS A 118 7.41 8.73 25.28
C LYS A 118 7.92 9.25 26.62
N GLY A 119 7.78 8.41 27.65
CA GLY A 119 8.38 8.61 28.97
C GLY A 119 7.52 9.29 30.04
N GLY A 120 6.37 9.86 29.69
CA GLY A 120 5.53 10.57 30.65
C GLY A 120 6.11 11.94 31.06
N SER A 121 5.24 12.81 31.56
CA SER A 121 5.60 14.06 32.25
C SER A 121 5.25 13.99 33.74
N TRP A 122 5.62 15.02 34.51
CA TRP A 122 5.33 15.12 35.96
C TRP A 122 3.85 14.95 36.33
N ILE A 123 2.92 15.27 35.43
CA ILE A 123 1.46 15.11 35.62
C ILE A 123 0.88 13.84 34.99
N SER A 124 1.71 13.05 34.31
CA SER A 124 1.26 11.82 33.67
C SER A 124 1.03 10.75 34.73
N CYS A 125 -0.19 10.21 34.78
CA CYS A 125 -0.60 9.20 35.76
C CYS A 125 -1.18 7.95 35.08
N GLY A 126 -1.16 6.81 35.77
CA GLY A 126 -1.75 5.57 35.27
C GLY A 126 -1.10 5.11 33.96
N ASN A 127 -1.90 4.82 32.93
CA ASN A 127 -1.35 4.39 31.64
C ASN A 127 -0.41 5.42 31.01
N GLN A 128 -0.63 6.73 31.23
CA GLN A 128 0.26 7.77 30.72
C GLN A 128 1.65 7.76 31.36
N ALA A 129 1.80 7.21 32.57
CA ALA A 129 3.08 7.09 33.24
C ALA A 129 3.89 5.86 32.78
N LEU A 130 3.26 4.90 32.11
CA LEU A 130 3.91 3.65 31.74
C LEU A 130 4.93 3.86 30.61
N PRO A 131 6.17 3.36 30.74
CA PRO A 131 7.20 3.45 29.69
C PRO A 131 6.78 2.81 28.36
N VAL A 132 5.92 1.80 28.40
CA VAL A 132 5.41 1.12 27.19
C VAL A 132 4.39 1.94 26.42
N SER A 133 3.79 2.96 27.03
CA SER A 133 2.72 3.72 26.40
C SER A 133 3.19 4.44 25.14
N ARG A 134 2.30 4.46 24.14
CA ARG A 134 2.53 5.09 22.83
C ARG A 134 1.47 6.15 22.65
N TYR A 135 1.82 7.41 22.92
CA TYR A 135 0.92 8.54 22.67
C TYR A 135 1.39 9.29 21.44
N ALA A 136 0.43 9.57 20.55
CA ALA A 136 0.65 10.29 19.33
C ALA A 136 0.14 11.72 19.50
N PHE A 137 0.93 12.70 19.08
CA PHE A 137 0.53 14.10 19.19
C PHE A 137 0.89 14.91 17.96
N ARG A 138 0.09 15.95 17.68
CA ARG A 138 0.34 16.85 16.54
C ARG A 138 1.61 17.64 16.78
N ARG A 139 2.44 17.74 15.74
CA ARG A 139 3.78 18.34 15.80
C ARG A 139 3.85 19.80 16.24
N HIS A 140 2.74 20.54 16.13
CA HIS A 140 2.67 21.97 16.42
C HIS A 140 2.10 22.30 17.81
N PHE A 141 1.64 21.30 18.57
CA PHE A 141 1.14 21.55 19.92
C PHE A 141 2.22 21.31 20.97
N PHE A 142 2.09 22.02 22.09
CA PHE A 142 2.84 21.79 23.32
C PHE A 142 2.05 20.83 24.20
N GLN A 143 2.73 19.88 24.85
CA GLN A 143 2.08 18.83 25.66
C GLN A 143 2.97 18.38 26.81
N HIS A 144 3.48 19.33 27.62
CA HIS A 144 4.50 19.03 28.64
C HIS A 144 5.61 18.15 28.07
N ALA A 145 6.05 18.50 26.87
CA ALA A 145 6.92 17.69 26.04
C ALA A 145 8.18 18.48 25.73
N GLY A 146 9.34 17.88 26.00
CA GLY A 146 10.64 18.32 25.54
C GLY A 146 11.23 17.29 24.60
N PHE A 147 12.55 17.21 24.57
CA PHE A 147 13.25 16.27 23.72
C PHE A 147 14.62 15.92 24.27
N ARG A 148 15.14 14.78 23.81
CA ARG A 148 16.56 14.46 23.79
C ARG A 148 16.99 14.30 22.33
N TYR A 149 18.28 14.32 22.07
CA TYR A 149 18.82 14.06 20.74
C TYR A 149 19.80 12.90 20.78
N VAL A 150 20.00 12.27 19.63
CA VAL A 150 21.03 11.26 19.39
C VAL A 150 21.98 11.75 18.30
N VAL A 151 23.20 11.24 18.31
CA VAL A 151 24.19 11.43 17.25
C VAL A 151 24.43 10.06 16.63
N SER A 152 23.95 9.84 15.41
CA SER A 152 24.06 8.52 14.77
C SER A 152 24.01 8.62 13.24
N HIS A 153 24.94 7.93 12.58
CA HIS A 153 24.92 7.74 11.13
C HIS A 153 23.95 6.65 10.67
N ALA A 154 23.36 5.89 11.60
CA ALA A 154 22.35 4.89 11.26
C ALA A 154 21.11 5.58 10.68
N ARG A 155 20.66 5.11 9.51
CA ARG A 155 19.42 5.58 8.89
C ARG A 155 18.24 5.13 9.73
N THR A 156 17.42 6.07 10.17
CA THR A 156 16.12 5.76 10.79
C THR A 156 15.18 5.22 9.71
N GLN A 157 14.78 3.95 9.82
CA GLN A 157 13.65 3.44 9.06
C GLN A 157 12.38 3.90 9.78
N LEU A 158 11.77 4.99 9.29
CA LEU A 158 10.49 5.42 9.82
C LEU A 158 9.41 4.50 9.26
N PRO A 159 8.62 3.83 10.11
CA PRO A 159 7.55 2.96 9.67
C PRO A 159 6.51 3.76 8.90
N GLU A 160 6.22 3.33 7.67
CA GLU A 160 5.16 3.92 6.86
C GLU A 160 3.80 3.49 7.39
N SER A 161 3.02 4.47 7.86
CA SER A 161 1.66 4.27 8.35
C SER A 161 0.59 4.64 7.31
N GLN A 162 0.98 4.94 6.07
CA GLN A 162 0.07 5.49 5.06
C GLN A 162 -0.93 4.43 4.61
N TYR A 163 -2.14 4.51 5.16
CA TYR A 163 -3.31 3.88 4.55
C TYR A 163 -3.60 4.58 3.23
N GLU A 164 -3.88 3.79 2.19
CA GLU A 164 -4.49 4.35 0.99
C GLU A 164 -5.95 4.74 1.30
N THR A 165 -6.24 6.03 1.17
CA THR A 165 -7.55 6.63 1.47
C THR A 165 -8.30 7.08 0.21
N ASP A 166 -7.65 7.07 -0.95
CA ASP A 166 -8.35 7.27 -2.20
C ASP A 166 -9.33 6.14 -2.46
N ARG A 167 -10.59 6.52 -2.65
CA ARG A 167 -11.67 5.56 -2.76
C ARG A 167 -11.43 4.57 -3.91
N LEU A 168 -11.03 5.04 -5.09
CA LEU A 168 -10.83 4.18 -6.25
C LEU A 168 -9.66 3.22 -6.04
N VAL A 169 -8.53 3.72 -5.53
CA VAL A 169 -7.37 2.87 -5.29
C VAL A 169 -7.65 1.84 -4.19
N ALA A 170 -8.35 2.23 -3.11
CA ALA A 170 -8.72 1.33 -2.03
C ALA A 170 -9.73 0.25 -2.47
N GLU A 171 -10.73 0.61 -3.28
CA GLU A 171 -11.67 -0.34 -3.90
C GLU A 171 -10.93 -1.36 -4.77
N TYR A 172 -9.91 -0.94 -5.52
CA TYR A 172 -9.06 -1.84 -6.32
C TYR A 172 -8.07 -2.66 -5.47
N CYS A 173 -7.61 -2.15 -4.33
CA CYS A 173 -6.86 -2.96 -3.37
C CYS A 173 -7.74 -4.10 -2.84
N GLU A 174 -8.98 -3.81 -2.47
CA GLU A 174 -9.95 -4.81 -2.04
C GLU A 174 -10.33 -5.78 -3.17
N PHE A 175 -10.56 -5.25 -4.37
CA PHE A 175 -10.87 -6.07 -5.54
C PHE A 175 -9.77 -7.09 -5.85
N HIS A 176 -8.50 -6.71 -5.67
CA HIS A 176 -7.35 -7.54 -6.01
C HIS A 176 -6.84 -8.41 -4.86
N PHE A 177 -6.82 -7.90 -3.62
CA PHE A 177 -6.21 -8.58 -2.48
C PHE A 177 -7.19 -8.89 -1.34
N GLY A 178 -8.41 -8.37 -1.43
CA GLY A 178 -9.43 -8.45 -0.41
C GLY A 178 -10.16 -9.79 -0.32
N GLU A 179 -11.31 -9.74 0.34
CA GLU A 179 -12.20 -10.89 0.52
C GLU A 179 -12.90 -11.28 -0.79
N ARG A 180 -13.46 -12.49 -0.80
CA ARG A 180 -14.43 -12.90 -1.81
C ARG A 180 -15.84 -12.52 -1.37
N TYR A 181 -16.67 -12.13 -2.33
CA TYR A 181 -18.05 -11.72 -2.08
C TYR A 181 -19.00 -12.56 -2.93
N PHE A 182 -20.13 -12.97 -2.35
CA PHE A 182 -21.16 -13.75 -3.04
C PHE A 182 -20.64 -15.03 -3.72
N ASP A 183 -19.67 -15.70 -3.08
CA ASP A 183 -18.98 -16.89 -3.60
C ASP A 183 -18.28 -16.70 -4.96
N VAL A 184 -18.10 -15.45 -5.40
CA VAL A 184 -17.34 -15.12 -6.61
C VAL A 184 -15.84 -15.25 -6.33
N PRO A 185 -15.09 -16.00 -7.17
CA PRO A 185 -13.63 -16.08 -7.04
C PRO A 185 -12.95 -14.71 -7.13
N ASN A 186 -11.77 -14.58 -6.53
CA ASN A 186 -10.96 -13.37 -6.71
C ASN A 186 -10.55 -13.26 -8.20
N PHE A 187 -10.97 -12.18 -8.85
CA PHE A 187 -10.90 -12.05 -10.31
C PHE A 187 -9.47 -12.08 -10.87
N PRO A 188 -8.50 -11.31 -10.34
CA PRO A 188 -7.09 -11.40 -10.77
C PRO A 188 -6.50 -12.81 -10.67
N ARG A 189 -6.77 -13.51 -9.55
CA ARG A 189 -6.32 -14.89 -9.36
C ARG A 189 -6.96 -15.84 -10.37
N ALA A 190 -8.27 -15.77 -10.55
CA ALA A 190 -8.99 -16.63 -11.49
C ALA A 190 -8.56 -16.38 -12.95
N LEU A 191 -8.27 -15.13 -13.32
CA LEU A 191 -7.70 -14.79 -14.62
C LEU A 191 -6.30 -15.36 -14.80
N ALA A 192 -5.42 -15.23 -13.82
CA ALA A 192 -4.07 -15.79 -13.90
C ALA A 192 -4.11 -17.32 -14.04
N GLU A 193 -4.96 -18.00 -13.26
CA GLU A 193 -5.20 -19.45 -13.38
C GLU A 193 -5.70 -19.83 -14.79
N LEU A 194 -6.64 -19.06 -15.36
CA LEU A 194 -7.12 -19.25 -16.73
C LEU A 194 -6.01 -19.07 -17.76
N CYS A 195 -5.17 -18.04 -17.61
CA CYS A 195 -4.04 -17.77 -18.50
C CYS A 195 -3.02 -18.91 -18.49
N ILE A 196 -2.65 -19.39 -17.30
CA ILE A 196 -1.71 -20.51 -17.12
C ILE A 196 -2.29 -21.79 -17.75
N ALA A 197 -3.57 -22.07 -17.52
CA ALA A 197 -4.23 -23.21 -18.12
C ALA A 197 -4.29 -23.12 -19.65
N ALA A 198 -4.53 -21.92 -20.20
CA ALA A 198 -4.57 -21.69 -21.65
C ALA A 198 -3.19 -21.80 -22.31
N LEU A 199 -2.12 -21.41 -21.60
CA LEU A 199 -0.74 -21.56 -22.08
C LEU A 199 -0.34 -23.04 -22.19
N GLY A 200 -0.81 -23.87 -21.25
CA GLY A 200 -0.55 -25.31 -21.27
C GLY A 200 0.95 -25.62 -21.13
N GLY A 201 1.49 -26.45 -22.04
CA GLY A 201 2.91 -26.83 -22.04
C GLY A 201 3.85 -25.89 -22.79
N GLN A 202 3.37 -24.70 -23.20
CA GLN A 202 4.20 -23.73 -23.91
C GLN A 202 5.24 -23.08 -22.98
N PRO A 203 6.30 -22.46 -23.52
CA PRO A 203 7.27 -21.72 -22.72
C PRO A 203 6.59 -20.64 -21.84
N ALA A 204 6.97 -20.58 -20.57
CA ALA A 204 6.48 -19.63 -19.59
C ALA A 204 7.62 -18.76 -19.04
N ARG A 205 8.34 -18.06 -19.92
CA ARG A 205 9.49 -17.25 -19.52
C ARG A 205 9.03 -15.88 -19.06
N ARG A 206 8.34 -15.14 -19.94
CA ARG A 206 7.93 -13.75 -19.66
C ARG A 206 6.45 -13.53 -19.87
N ALA A 207 5.77 -12.99 -18.85
CA ALA A 207 4.42 -12.48 -18.98
C ALA A 207 4.37 -10.96 -18.83
N LEU A 208 3.40 -10.31 -19.48
CA LEU A 208 3.04 -8.92 -19.27
C LEU A 208 1.60 -8.84 -18.79
N ASP A 209 1.39 -8.21 -17.63
CA ASP A 209 0.08 -7.78 -17.12
C ASP A 209 -0.11 -6.30 -17.46
N LEU A 210 -0.87 -6.01 -18.51
CA LEU A 210 -1.08 -4.66 -19.03
C LEU A 210 -2.42 -4.11 -18.53
N GLY A 211 -2.37 -2.97 -17.85
CA GLY A 211 -3.46 -2.50 -17.00
C GLY A 211 -3.48 -3.22 -15.65
N CYS A 212 -2.32 -3.42 -15.02
CA CYS A 212 -2.21 -4.28 -13.85
C CYS A 212 -2.94 -3.75 -12.60
N ALA A 213 -3.40 -2.49 -12.60
CA ALA A 213 -3.97 -1.80 -11.45
C ALA A 213 -3.11 -2.03 -10.20
N SER A 214 -3.66 -2.62 -9.13
CA SER A 214 -2.92 -2.90 -7.88
C SER A 214 -2.03 -4.17 -7.92
N GLY A 215 -1.99 -4.91 -9.04
CA GLY A 215 -0.90 -5.84 -9.36
C GLY A 215 -1.08 -7.32 -8.96
N ARG A 216 -2.26 -7.74 -8.47
CA ARG A 216 -2.48 -9.14 -8.05
C ARG A 216 -2.26 -10.15 -9.17
N SER A 217 -2.74 -9.88 -10.39
CA SER A 217 -2.56 -10.80 -11.53
C SER A 217 -1.08 -11.04 -11.82
N SER A 218 -0.25 -9.99 -11.77
CA SER A 218 1.21 -10.14 -11.92
C SER A 218 1.82 -11.13 -10.94
N PHE A 219 1.47 -11.05 -9.65
CA PHE A 219 1.99 -11.98 -8.64
C PHE A 219 1.47 -13.41 -8.85
N GLU A 220 0.21 -13.58 -9.22
CA GLU A 220 -0.36 -14.91 -9.47
C GLU A 220 0.26 -15.56 -10.72
N LEU A 221 0.49 -14.79 -11.79
CA LEU A 221 1.22 -15.26 -12.98
C LEU A 221 2.66 -15.67 -12.63
N ALA A 222 3.34 -14.95 -11.73
CA ALA A 222 4.71 -15.24 -11.32
C ALA A 222 4.90 -16.59 -10.60
N ARG A 223 3.80 -17.25 -10.20
CA ARG A 223 3.83 -18.66 -9.77
C ARG A 223 4.30 -19.59 -10.88
N HIS A 224 3.99 -19.26 -12.13
CA HIS A 224 4.27 -20.10 -13.29
C HIS A 224 5.36 -19.52 -14.19
N PHE A 225 5.40 -18.20 -14.35
CA PHE A 225 6.37 -17.55 -15.22
C PHE A 225 7.73 -17.32 -14.54
N GLU A 226 8.81 -17.31 -15.31
CA GLU A 226 10.15 -16.92 -14.81
C GLU A 226 10.19 -15.45 -14.43
N HIS A 227 9.52 -14.59 -15.18
CA HIS A 227 9.41 -13.16 -14.93
C HIS A 227 8.06 -12.58 -15.38
N VAL A 228 7.51 -11.64 -14.61
CA VAL A 228 6.27 -10.93 -14.95
C VAL A 228 6.49 -9.42 -14.86
N THR A 229 6.09 -8.72 -15.91
CA THR A 229 6.09 -7.25 -15.95
C THR A 229 4.67 -6.77 -15.77
N GLY A 230 4.38 -5.95 -14.76
CA GLY A 230 3.11 -5.24 -14.60
C GLY A 230 3.21 -3.80 -15.10
N ILE A 231 2.27 -3.36 -15.94
CA ILE A 231 2.22 -1.98 -16.42
C ILE A 231 0.84 -1.39 -16.18
N ASP A 232 0.80 -0.17 -15.64
CA ASP A 232 -0.42 0.62 -15.51
C ASP A 232 -0.16 2.09 -15.89
N PHE A 233 -1.17 2.78 -16.39
CA PHE A 233 -1.06 4.19 -16.74
C PHE A 233 -0.96 5.09 -15.50
N SER A 234 -1.61 4.68 -14.41
CA SER A 234 -1.72 5.46 -13.18
C SER A 234 -0.51 5.25 -12.27
N ALA A 235 0.25 6.32 -12.03
CA ALA A 235 1.32 6.34 -11.03
C ALA A 235 0.83 5.94 -9.62
N ARG A 236 -0.45 6.17 -9.32
CA ARG A 236 -1.06 5.84 -8.02
C ARG A 236 -1.20 4.33 -7.84
N PHE A 237 -1.64 3.63 -8.88
CA PHE A 237 -1.72 2.18 -8.88
C PHE A 237 -0.33 1.55 -8.85
N ILE A 238 0.62 2.08 -9.62
CA ILE A 238 2.02 1.62 -9.58
C ILE A 238 2.64 1.80 -8.20
N SER A 239 2.37 2.91 -7.49
CA SER A 239 2.83 3.11 -6.11
C SER A 239 2.33 1.99 -5.17
N VAL A 240 1.07 1.56 -5.33
CA VAL A 240 0.52 0.41 -4.58
C VAL A 240 1.26 -0.88 -4.92
N CYS A 241 1.49 -1.15 -6.21
CA CYS A 241 2.23 -2.34 -6.63
C CYS A 241 3.65 -2.39 -6.06
N THR A 242 4.39 -1.28 -6.17
CA THR A 242 5.75 -1.14 -5.63
C THR A 242 5.75 -1.36 -4.12
N ARG A 243 4.81 -0.74 -3.40
CA ARG A 243 4.69 -0.93 -1.94
C ARG A 243 4.40 -2.39 -1.57
N MET A 244 3.50 -3.05 -2.29
CA MET A 244 3.21 -4.47 -2.05
C MET A 244 4.44 -5.34 -2.31
N ALA A 245 5.21 -5.07 -3.37
CA ALA A 245 6.42 -5.82 -3.70
C ALA A 245 7.55 -5.59 -2.70
N GLU A 246 7.79 -4.34 -2.27
CA GLU A 246 8.89 -3.99 -1.36
C GLU A 246 8.60 -4.36 0.08
N GLN A 247 7.36 -4.15 0.56
CA GLN A 247 7.00 -4.31 1.97
C GLN A 247 6.26 -5.62 2.26
N GLY A 248 5.85 -6.35 1.22
CA GLY A 248 5.06 -7.58 1.34
C GLY A 248 3.66 -7.38 1.90
N ARG A 249 3.20 -6.11 2.04
CA ARG A 249 1.93 -5.76 2.65
C ARG A 249 1.31 -4.50 2.04
N LEU A 250 -0.02 -4.42 2.10
CA LEU A 250 -0.81 -3.24 1.79
C LEU A 250 -1.77 -2.91 2.92
N ARG A 251 -1.98 -1.60 3.13
CA ARG A 251 -2.93 -1.03 4.08
C ARG A 251 -3.84 -0.04 3.36
N TYR A 252 -5.15 -0.21 3.47
CA TYR A 252 -6.15 0.64 2.81
C TYR A 252 -7.42 0.76 3.64
N THR A 253 -8.20 1.82 3.41
CA THR A 253 -9.49 2.04 4.09
C THR A 253 -10.65 1.72 3.17
N LEU A 254 -11.66 1.02 3.69
CA LEU A 254 -12.90 0.73 2.99
C LEU A 254 -14.05 1.51 3.59
N VAL A 255 -14.83 2.19 2.76
CA VAL A 255 -16.07 2.82 3.20
C VAL A 255 -17.06 1.72 3.63
N GLU A 256 -17.66 1.89 4.81
CA GLU A 256 -18.75 1.06 5.29
C GLU A 256 -20.08 1.75 5.01
N GLU A 257 -20.23 3.00 5.47
CA GLU A 257 -21.44 3.81 5.38
C GLU A 257 -21.10 5.29 5.64
N GLY A 258 -21.43 6.19 4.71
CA GLY A 258 -21.11 7.62 4.84
C GLY A 258 -19.60 7.85 5.01
N GLU A 259 -19.22 8.47 6.12
CA GLU A 259 -17.82 8.74 6.50
C GLU A 259 -17.19 7.59 7.31
N LEU A 260 -17.97 6.57 7.68
CA LEU A 260 -17.47 5.42 8.44
C LEU A 260 -16.62 4.52 7.54
N VAL A 261 -15.42 4.20 8.00
CA VAL A 261 -14.46 3.36 7.29
C VAL A 261 -13.97 2.20 8.14
N THR A 262 -13.59 1.09 7.51
CA THR A 262 -12.80 0.03 8.12
C THR A 262 -11.38 0.04 7.56
N TYR A 263 -10.41 -0.22 8.42
CA TYR A 263 -9.00 -0.34 8.06
C TYR A 263 -8.68 -1.79 7.70
N ARG A 264 -8.04 -2.01 6.54
CA ARG A 264 -7.66 -3.34 6.05
C ARG A 264 -6.14 -3.45 5.91
N GLU A 265 -5.62 -4.62 6.24
CA GLU A 265 -4.26 -5.05 5.93
C GLU A 265 -4.33 -6.35 5.12
N ARG A 266 -3.48 -6.46 4.10
CA ARG A 266 -3.28 -7.67 3.29
C ARG A 266 -1.81 -7.89 3.06
N THR A 267 -1.35 -9.12 3.21
CA THR A 267 0.07 -9.48 2.99
C THR A 267 0.22 -10.51 1.88
N LEU A 268 1.35 -10.45 1.16
CA LEU A 268 1.71 -11.48 0.19
C LEU A 268 1.90 -12.85 0.86
N ALA A 269 2.34 -12.87 2.13
CA ALA A 269 2.53 -14.09 2.91
C ALA A 269 1.20 -14.84 3.13
N GLU A 270 0.15 -14.15 3.59
CA GLU A 270 -1.20 -14.74 3.78
C GLU A 270 -1.80 -15.28 2.48
N LEU A 271 -1.41 -14.70 1.34
CA LEU A 271 -1.86 -15.09 0.01
C LEU A 271 -0.98 -16.17 -0.64
N GLY A 272 0.09 -16.60 0.04
CA GLY A 272 1.06 -17.56 -0.48
C GLY A 272 1.83 -17.07 -1.71
N LEU A 273 2.06 -15.76 -1.80
CA LEU A 273 2.69 -15.05 -2.92
C LEU A 273 4.05 -14.42 -2.56
N ALA A 274 4.50 -14.53 -1.31
CA ALA A 274 5.76 -13.92 -0.88
C ALA A 274 6.97 -14.45 -1.68
N GLU A 275 7.00 -15.74 -1.99
CA GLU A 275 8.12 -16.40 -2.68
C GLU A 275 8.28 -15.97 -4.15
N VAL A 276 7.26 -15.37 -4.76
CA VAL A 276 7.30 -15.00 -6.19
C VAL A 276 7.58 -13.52 -6.41
N VAL A 277 7.72 -12.74 -5.34
CA VAL A 277 7.86 -11.27 -5.41
C VAL A 277 9.07 -10.84 -6.26
N HIS A 278 10.18 -11.57 -6.16
CA HIS A 278 11.43 -11.29 -6.87
C HIS A 278 11.34 -11.51 -8.39
N LYS A 279 10.24 -12.07 -8.89
CA LYS A 279 9.98 -12.29 -10.31
C LYS A 279 9.13 -11.19 -10.94
N VAL A 280 8.67 -10.21 -10.17
CA VAL A 280 7.71 -9.21 -10.64
C VAL A 280 8.31 -7.81 -10.61
N ASP A 281 8.26 -7.12 -11.74
CA ASP A 281 8.59 -5.69 -11.84
C ASP A 281 7.36 -4.89 -12.27
N PHE A 282 7.22 -3.68 -11.74
CA PHE A 282 6.11 -2.77 -12.06
C PHE A 282 6.60 -1.46 -12.68
N PHE A 283 5.91 -1.01 -13.73
CA PHE A 283 6.25 0.22 -14.44
C PHE A 283 5.01 1.05 -14.75
N GLN A 284 5.14 2.37 -14.67
CA GLN A 284 4.15 3.27 -15.26
C GLN A 284 4.32 3.29 -16.79
N GLY A 285 3.23 3.10 -17.53
CA GLY A 285 3.27 3.09 -18.99
C GLY A 285 1.90 3.21 -19.65
N ASP A 286 1.90 3.68 -20.89
CA ASP A 286 0.71 3.79 -21.73
C ASP A 286 0.59 2.58 -22.64
N ALA A 287 -0.50 1.81 -22.51
CA ALA A 287 -0.79 0.64 -23.34
C ALA A 287 -0.87 0.95 -24.84
N CYS A 288 -1.32 2.16 -25.21
CA CYS A 288 -1.40 2.62 -26.60
C CYS A 288 -0.03 3.08 -27.14
N ASN A 289 0.95 3.33 -26.27
CA ASN A 289 2.27 3.86 -26.63
C ASN A 289 3.39 3.24 -25.78
N LEU A 290 3.42 1.91 -25.70
CA LEU A 290 4.42 1.19 -24.92
C LEU A 290 5.82 1.31 -25.54
N LYS A 291 6.83 1.52 -24.70
CA LYS A 291 8.24 1.59 -25.13
C LYS A 291 8.67 0.29 -25.86
N PRO A 292 9.58 0.35 -26.85
CA PRO A 292 9.96 -0.83 -27.65
C PRO A 292 10.57 -2.01 -26.88
N HIS A 293 11.19 -1.77 -25.73
CA HIS A 293 11.81 -2.83 -24.92
C HIS A 293 10.79 -3.74 -24.21
N PHE A 294 9.52 -3.34 -24.12
CA PHE A 294 8.44 -4.21 -23.66
C PHE A 294 7.99 -5.14 -24.79
N SER A 295 8.79 -6.18 -25.04
CA SER A 295 8.57 -7.21 -26.07
C SER A 295 9.15 -8.56 -25.63
N GLY A 296 8.84 -9.61 -26.38
CA GLY A 296 9.35 -10.96 -26.15
C GLY A 296 8.58 -11.73 -25.07
N TYR A 297 7.28 -11.47 -24.94
CA TYR A 297 6.41 -12.12 -23.96
C TYR A 297 5.77 -13.39 -24.50
N ASP A 298 5.71 -14.44 -23.68
CA ASP A 298 4.96 -15.66 -24.00
C ASP A 298 3.46 -15.51 -23.67
N LEU A 299 3.12 -14.54 -22.81
CA LEU A 299 1.75 -14.17 -22.47
C LEU A 299 1.62 -12.65 -22.28
N ILE A 300 0.60 -12.05 -22.86
CA ILE A 300 0.10 -10.72 -22.48
C ILE A 300 -1.33 -10.86 -21.97
N LEU A 301 -1.57 -10.41 -20.74
CA LEU A 301 -2.90 -10.25 -20.15
C LEU A 301 -3.31 -8.78 -20.23
N ALA A 302 -4.50 -8.52 -20.78
CA ALA A 302 -5.15 -7.22 -20.81
C ALA A 302 -6.53 -7.34 -20.12
N ALA A 303 -6.54 -7.17 -18.80
CA ALA A 303 -7.73 -7.36 -17.96
C ALA A 303 -8.42 -6.01 -17.66
N ASN A 304 -9.72 -5.92 -17.98
CA ASN A 304 -10.57 -4.73 -17.87
C ASN A 304 -9.90 -3.47 -18.44
N LEU A 305 -9.15 -3.64 -19.53
CA LEU A 305 -8.30 -2.60 -20.11
C LEU A 305 -8.93 -1.96 -21.35
N ILE A 306 -9.32 -2.76 -22.35
CA ILE A 306 -9.50 -2.25 -23.71
C ILE A 306 -10.66 -1.27 -23.86
N ASP A 307 -11.71 -1.39 -23.04
CA ASP A 307 -12.86 -0.47 -23.00
C ASP A 307 -12.59 0.81 -22.19
N ARG A 308 -11.35 0.96 -21.70
CA ARG A 308 -10.83 2.13 -20.98
C ARG A 308 -9.67 2.83 -21.71
N LEU A 309 -9.23 2.32 -22.87
CA LEU A 309 -8.16 2.92 -23.66
C LEU A 309 -8.69 4.07 -24.52
N TYR A 310 -7.92 5.15 -24.64
CA TYR A 310 -8.28 6.23 -25.55
C TYR A 310 -8.18 5.85 -27.03
N SER A 311 -7.39 4.83 -27.39
CA SER A 311 -7.32 4.26 -28.74
C SER A 311 -7.05 2.75 -28.70
N PRO A 312 -8.07 1.92 -28.39
CA PRO A 312 -7.92 0.47 -28.31
C PRO A 312 -7.46 -0.15 -29.63
N ALA A 313 -7.87 0.43 -30.76
CA ALA A 313 -7.45 -0.03 -32.08
C ALA A 313 -5.93 0.07 -32.28
N GLN A 314 -5.28 1.11 -31.75
CA GLN A 314 -3.82 1.26 -31.81
C GLN A 314 -3.12 0.13 -31.03
N PHE A 315 -3.57 -0.13 -29.81
CA PHE A 315 -3.07 -1.23 -29.00
C PHE A 315 -3.20 -2.58 -29.73
N LEU A 316 -4.40 -2.92 -30.21
CA LEU A 316 -4.69 -4.21 -30.85
C LEU A 316 -3.88 -4.43 -32.14
N LYS A 317 -3.64 -3.36 -32.91
CA LYS A 317 -2.82 -3.46 -34.13
C LYS A 317 -1.35 -3.72 -33.83
N GLN A 318 -0.83 -3.27 -32.69
CA GLN A 318 0.60 -3.34 -32.36
C GLN A 318 0.97 -4.45 -31.37
N VAL A 319 0.01 -4.97 -30.60
CA VAL A 319 0.29 -5.94 -29.53
C VAL A 319 0.96 -7.21 -30.04
N HIS A 320 0.70 -7.61 -31.29
CA HIS A 320 1.36 -8.76 -31.91
C HIS A 320 2.88 -8.63 -31.86
N GLU A 321 3.46 -7.44 -32.09
CA GLU A 321 4.91 -7.20 -32.11
C GLU A 321 5.60 -7.52 -30.77
N ARG A 322 4.84 -7.61 -29.68
CA ARG A 322 5.34 -7.79 -28.32
C ARG A 322 5.30 -9.24 -27.83
N ILE A 323 4.56 -10.11 -28.51
CA ILE A 323 4.30 -11.51 -28.11
C ILE A 323 5.20 -12.45 -28.91
N ASN A 324 5.82 -13.48 -28.35
CA ASN A 324 6.57 -14.44 -29.16
C ASN A 324 5.61 -15.24 -30.10
N PRO A 325 6.04 -15.69 -31.29
CA PRO A 325 5.25 -16.65 -32.07
C PRO A 325 4.83 -17.86 -31.22
N GLY A 326 3.56 -18.25 -31.28
CA GLY A 326 2.96 -19.27 -30.42
C GLY A 326 2.54 -18.79 -29.03
N GLY A 327 2.94 -17.59 -28.61
CA GLY A 327 2.53 -16.97 -27.35
C GLY A 327 1.06 -16.52 -27.37
N LEU A 328 0.55 -16.12 -26.21
CA LEU A 328 -0.86 -15.81 -25.99
C LEU A 328 -1.13 -14.33 -25.69
N LEU A 329 -2.20 -13.81 -26.27
CA LEU A 329 -2.88 -12.61 -25.82
C LEU A 329 -4.21 -13.03 -25.17
N VAL A 330 -4.41 -12.65 -23.92
CA VAL A 330 -5.66 -12.85 -23.19
C VAL A 330 -6.29 -11.49 -22.93
N ILE A 331 -7.50 -11.29 -23.45
CA ILE A 331 -8.28 -10.08 -23.26
C ILE A 331 -9.49 -10.46 -22.40
N ALA A 332 -9.66 -9.76 -21.29
CA ALA A 332 -10.82 -9.90 -20.43
C ALA A 332 -11.44 -8.51 -20.24
N SER A 333 -12.71 -8.32 -20.58
CA SER A 333 -13.40 -7.07 -20.25
C SER A 333 -14.92 -7.25 -20.25
N PRO A 334 -15.67 -6.48 -19.44
CA PRO A 334 -17.13 -6.45 -19.51
C PRO A 334 -17.64 -5.70 -20.76
N TYR A 335 -16.76 -5.06 -21.53
CA TYR A 335 -17.05 -4.28 -22.74
C TYR A 335 -18.15 -3.24 -22.53
N THR A 336 -18.08 -2.54 -21.40
CA THR A 336 -19.11 -1.56 -21.02
C THR A 336 -19.16 -0.33 -21.89
N TRP A 337 -18.09 -0.07 -22.66
CA TRP A 337 -17.93 1.06 -23.59
C TRP A 337 -18.64 2.34 -23.16
N LEU A 338 -17.91 3.18 -22.41
CA LEU A 338 -18.42 4.46 -21.95
C LEU A 338 -17.66 5.60 -22.63
N ALA A 339 -18.41 6.55 -23.19
CA ALA A 339 -17.84 7.68 -23.94
C ALA A 339 -16.91 8.57 -23.10
N GLU A 340 -17.06 8.53 -21.78
CA GLU A 340 -16.19 9.22 -20.82
C GLU A 340 -14.77 8.62 -20.72
N HIS A 341 -14.61 7.35 -21.10
CA HIS A 341 -13.31 6.67 -21.10
C HIS A 341 -12.75 6.53 -22.51
N THR A 342 -13.59 6.13 -23.46
CA THR A 342 -13.21 5.91 -24.84
C THR A 342 -14.19 6.64 -25.74
N ARG A 343 -13.71 7.60 -26.55
CA ARG A 343 -14.56 8.34 -27.47
C ARG A 343 -15.30 7.39 -28.40
N ARG A 344 -16.56 7.71 -28.76
CA ARG A 344 -17.45 6.80 -29.49
C ARG A 344 -16.84 6.30 -30.80
N GLU A 345 -16.12 7.16 -31.51
CA GLU A 345 -15.42 6.88 -32.76
C GLU A 345 -14.26 5.89 -32.61
N GLU A 346 -13.75 5.67 -31.39
CA GLU A 346 -12.66 4.73 -31.08
C GLU A 346 -13.20 3.36 -30.62
N TRP A 347 -14.51 3.19 -30.49
CA TRP A 347 -15.08 1.90 -30.06
C TRP A 347 -14.86 0.86 -31.15
N ILE A 348 -14.37 -0.31 -30.74
CA ILE A 348 -14.12 -1.43 -31.67
C ILE A 348 -15.30 -2.39 -31.77
N GLY A 349 -16.37 -2.18 -30.99
CA GLY A 349 -17.60 -2.96 -31.05
C GLY A 349 -18.67 -2.38 -30.12
N GLY A 350 -19.78 -3.11 -29.95
CA GLY A 350 -20.93 -2.64 -29.16
C GLY A 350 -21.77 -1.61 -29.94
N PHE A 351 -21.93 -1.80 -31.26
CA PHE A 351 -22.70 -0.91 -32.11
C PHE A 351 -23.35 -1.62 -33.29
N SER A 352 -24.22 -0.93 -34.01
CA SER A 352 -24.77 -1.45 -35.26
C SER A 352 -23.89 -1.05 -36.44
N LYS A 353 -23.53 -2.02 -37.28
CA LYS A 353 -22.73 -1.84 -38.50
C LYS A 353 -23.52 -2.45 -39.66
N ASP A 354 -23.85 -1.64 -40.66
CA ASP A 354 -24.62 -2.05 -41.84
C ASP A 354 -25.99 -2.70 -41.51
N GLY A 355 -26.61 -2.29 -40.40
CA GLY A 355 -27.90 -2.82 -39.94
C GLY A 355 -27.81 -4.07 -39.05
N GLU A 356 -26.62 -4.64 -38.88
CA GLU A 356 -26.36 -5.81 -38.04
C GLU A 356 -25.69 -5.41 -36.72
N ASN A 357 -25.82 -6.26 -35.69
CA ASN A 357 -25.08 -6.08 -34.45
C ASN A 357 -23.60 -6.39 -34.66
N TYR A 358 -22.74 -5.48 -34.26
CA TYR A 358 -21.29 -5.63 -34.30
C TYR A 358 -20.75 -5.62 -32.86
N THR A 359 -20.43 -6.82 -32.36
CA THR A 359 -19.97 -7.03 -30.99
C THR A 359 -18.50 -6.66 -30.83
N THR A 360 -18.04 -6.47 -29.59
CA THR A 360 -16.59 -6.28 -29.33
C THR A 360 -15.78 -7.48 -29.79
N LEU A 361 -16.33 -8.70 -29.70
CA LEU A 361 -15.66 -9.90 -30.16
C LEU A 361 -15.47 -9.91 -31.70
N ASP A 362 -16.44 -9.40 -32.46
CA ASP A 362 -16.32 -9.21 -33.91
C ASP A 362 -15.20 -8.20 -34.23
N GLY A 363 -15.17 -7.08 -33.50
CA GLY A 363 -14.09 -6.09 -33.57
C GLY A 363 -12.71 -6.65 -33.29
N LEU A 364 -12.58 -7.44 -32.23
CA LEU A 364 -11.34 -8.13 -31.89
C LEU A 364 -10.94 -9.11 -33.00
N GLN A 365 -11.89 -9.87 -33.55
CA GLN A 365 -11.63 -10.82 -34.64
C GLN A 365 -11.12 -10.12 -35.90
N ASP A 366 -11.74 -9.00 -36.29
CA ASP A 366 -11.33 -8.21 -37.46
C ASP A 366 -9.93 -7.60 -37.28
N MET A 367 -9.62 -7.08 -36.08
CA MET A 367 -8.35 -6.41 -35.82
C MET A 367 -7.18 -7.37 -35.56
N LEU A 368 -7.42 -8.47 -34.86
CA LEU A 368 -6.39 -9.43 -34.46
C LEU A 368 -6.18 -10.54 -35.48
N GLY A 369 -7.18 -10.86 -36.32
CA GLY A 369 -7.18 -12.01 -37.22
C GLY A 369 -6.03 -12.05 -38.24
N ALA A 370 -5.37 -10.93 -38.50
CA ALA A 370 -4.18 -10.84 -39.35
C ALA A 370 -2.91 -11.46 -38.71
N HIS A 371 -2.85 -11.55 -37.37
CA HIS A 371 -1.67 -12.06 -36.64
C HIS A 371 -1.98 -13.13 -35.60
N PHE A 372 -3.26 -13.33 -35.27
CA PHE A 372 -3.68 -14.24 -34.22
C PHE A 372 -4.77 -15.20 -34.67
N ASP A 373 -4.75 -16.39 -34.07
CA ASP A 373 -5.84 -17.36 -34.14
C ASP A 373 -6.54 -17.45 -32.78
N ARG A 374 -7.88 -17.40 -32.76
CA ARG A 374 -8.66 -17.50 -31.52
C ARG A 374 -8.58 -18.92 -30.95
N VAL A 375 -8.31 -19.03 -29.65
CA VAL A 375 -8.21 -20.31 -28.94
C VAL A 375 -9.51 -20.59 -28.19
N GLY A 376 -10.34 -21.45 -28.76
CA GLY A 376 -11.62 -21.85 -28.18
C GLY A 376 -12.70 -20.77 -28.24
N ALA A 377 -13.77 -21.00 -27.48
CA ALA A 377 -14.85 -20.04 -27.31
C ALA A 377 -14.52 -19.02 -26.19
N PRO A 378 -15.05 -17.79 -26.28
CA PRO A 378 -14.98 -16.85 -25.16
C PRO A 378 -15.68 -17.43 -23.92
N ARG A 379 -15.23 -16.99 -22.74
CA ARG A 379 -15.73 -17.46 -21.44
C ARG A 379 -16.15 -16.27 -20.60
N GLU A 380 -17.23 -16.40 -19.85
CA GLU A 380 -17.61 -15.39 -18.87
C GLU A 380 -16.91 -15.66 -17.53
N LEU A 381 -16.28 -14.63 -16.97
CA LEU A 381 -15.68 -14.68 -15.64
C LEU A 381 -16.33 -13.61 -14.76
N PRO A 382 -17.08 -14.00 -13.71
CA PRO A 382 -17.69 -13.04 -12.79
C PRO A 382 -16.64 -12.35 -11.93
N PHE A 383 -16.93 -11.10 -11.56
CA PHE A 383 -16.13 -10.33 -10.64
C PHE A 383 -16.99 -9.39 -9.80
N VAL A 384 -16.50 -9.07 -8.60
CA VAL A 384 -17.19 -8.20 -7.65
C VAL A 384 -16.28 -7.07 -7.18
N ILE A 385 -16.71 -5.83 -7.35
CA ILE A 385 -16.07 -4.65 -6.76
C ILE A 385 -16.96 -4.18 -5.60
N ARG A 386 -16.40 -4.15 -4.38
CA ARG A 386 -17.08 -3.63 -3.19
C ARG A 386 -16.89 -2.12 -3.11
N GLU A 387 -17.98 -1.36 -3.18
CA GLU A 387 -17.94 0.10 -2.97
C GLU A 387 -18.18 0.45 -1.49
N THR A 388 -19.17 -0.18 -0.85
CA THR A 388 -19.47 0.01 0.58
C THR A 388 -19.89 -1.32 1.23
N ARG A 389 -20.25 -1.30 2.52
CA ARG A 389 -20.78 -2.50 3.21
C ARG A 389 -22.01 -3.09 2.51
N ARG A 390 -22.81 -2.25 1.85
CA ARG A 390 -24.11 -2.62 1.26
C ARG A 390 -24.20 -2.32 -0.24
N LYS A 391 -23.13 -1.82 -0.87
CA LYS A 391 -23.08 -1.54 -2.30
C LYS A 391 -21.93 -2.29 -2.96
N PHE A 392 -22.28 -3.14 -3.91
CA PHE A 392 -21.36 -3.97 -4.68
C PHE A 392 -21.71 -3.85 -6.16
N GLN A 393 -20.68 -3.84 -7.01
CA GLN A 393 -20.82 -4.02 -8.44
C GLN A 393 -20.51 -5.48 -8.75
N HIS A 394 -21.51 -6.23 -9.21
CA HIS A 394 -21.33 -7.58 -9.71
C HIS A 394 -21.37 -7.55 -11.24
N SER A 395 -20.32 -8.02 -11.90
CA SER A 395 -20.16 -7.91 -13.35
C SER A 395 -19.59 -9.19 -13.94
N LEU A 396 -19.79 -9.38 -15.25
CA LEU A 396 -19.23 -10.48 -16.01
C LEU A 396 -18.19 -9.91 -16.98
N SER A 397 -17.00 -10.47 -16.98
CA SER A 397 -15.95 -10.15 -17.95
C SER A 397 -15.94 -11.24 -19.02
N GLU A 398 -16.08 -10.86 -20.30
CA GLU A 398 -15.85 -11.80 -21.38
C GLU A 398 -14.35 -11.97 -21.59
N VAL A 399 -13.87 -13.19 -21.45
CA VAL A 399 -12.47 -13.59 -21.61
C VAL A 399 -12.28 -14.28 -22.95
N SER A 400 -11.45 -13.70 -23.81
CA SER A 400 -11.04 -14.28 -25.09
C SER A 400 -9.53 -14.52 -25.11
N VAL A 401 -9.12 -15.63 -25.75
CA VAL A 401 -7.72 -16.06 -25.82
C VAL A 401 -7.31 -16.14 -27.29
N TRP A 402 -6.13 -15.59 -27.60
CA TRP A 402 -5.63 -15.43 -28.96
C TRP A 402 -4.18 -15.89 -29.02
N ARG A 403 -3.86 -16.80 -29.94
CA ARG A 403 -2.50 -17.30 -30.13
C ARG A 403 -1.82 -16.58 -31.28
N ARG A 404 -0.63 -16.02 -31.04
CA ARG A 404 0.17 -15.38 -32.09
C ARG A 404 0.64 -16.45 -33.08
N ARG A 405 0.43 -16.20 -34.38
CA ARG A 405 0.93 -17.06 -35.46
C ARG A 405 2.45 -17.03 -35.59
#